data_AF-A0A3C1WVX3-F1
#
_entry.id   AF-A0A3C1WVX3-F1
#
_cell.length_a   1.000
_cell.length_b   1.000
_cell.length_c   1.000
_cell.angle_alpha   90.00
_cell.angle_beta   90.00
_cell.angle_gamma   90.00
#
_symmetry.space_group_name_H-M   'P 1'
#
loop_
_entity.id
_entity.type
_entity.pdbx_description
1 polymer ?
#
loop_
_entity_poly.entity_id
_entity_poly.type
_entity_poly.pdbx_seq_one_letter_code
_entity_poly.pdbx_strand_id
1 'polypeptide(L)'
;MTTDQKEKCRKAYYHSDIEPTLDRLNQIKEIVSKFEENGANRLTCALEMKHKDLDEIEQLSGFIAQACDKMEKELERLKKFEPSFNNQFATDHNNYYNSVSEVLRHIRSHLSPLKIILKKFCPRKHPSAAECEMYNIPPKSVIDASLLGDEIYQPDLFELESFPPAVQGLYNEMIKFFKAEKECMDICAEILQEELAIRKDPIKSKCILDKYRQKAYKRMENTIMLISEDTIEYLKATTPAYQAYLHYASEEGFAQGEFHKQNCASMDHLCLIEAKTENEDITIKEKMLWGNNPKTIKKIRYVISHFDELLPADFKHKLMGMYEYIFCQWALPDNVKQAVEYFIEHYNGNYAPVKYAAVNKHSLEYNKTSEMVKSFISRINVLFANSNNEDLMDFSA
;
A
#
# COMPACT_ATOMS: atom_id res chain seq x y z
N MET A 1 38.87 -18.88 -17.45
CA MET A 1 37.64 -18.17 -17.87
C MET A 1 37.76 -16.73 -17.43
N THR A 2 38.08 -15.82 -18.33
CA THR A 2 38.16 -14.38 -18.01
C THR A 2 36.76 -13.84 -17.72
N THR A 3 36.65 -12.76 -16.94
CA THR A 3 35.38 -12.06 -16.65
C THR A 3 34.65 -11.69 -17.95
N ASP A 4 35.43 -11.37 -18.98
CA ASP A 4 34.99 -11.10 -20.34
C ASP A 4 34.38 -12.34 -21.05
N GLN A 5 34.85 -13.56 -20.77
CA GLN A 5 34.27 -14.82 -21.28
C GLN A 5 32.96 -15.19 -20.56
N LYS A 6 32.82 -14.87 -19.27
CA LYS A 6 31.57 -15.08 -18.52
C LYS A 6 30.46 -14.10 -18.91
N GLU A 7 30.84 -12.87 -19.25
CA GLU A 7 29.93 -11.84 -19.75
C GLU A 7 29.50 -12.07 -21.21
N LYS A 8 30.35 -12.78 -21.99
CA LYS A 8 30.03 -13.30 -23.33
C LYS A 8 29.07 -14.49 -23.30
N CYS A 9 29.17 -15.40 -22.32
CA CYS A 9 28.25 -16.53 -22.14
C CYS A 9 26.84 -16.12 -21.68
N ARG A 10 26.65 -14.97 -21.01
CA ARG A 10 25.32 -14.45 -20.62
C ARG A 10 24.43 -14.09 -21.83
N LYS A 11 25.00 -14.10 -23.04
CA LYS A 11 24.40 -13.61 -24.28
C LYS A 11 24.19 -14.71 -25.34
N ALA A 12 23.53 -15.85 -25.08
CA ALA A 12 23.31 -16.86 -26.15
C ALA A 12 22.04 -17.75 -26.00
N TYR A 13 20.91 -17.19 -25.55
CA TYR A 13 19.60 -17.84 -25.46
C TYR A 13 18.49 -16.83 -25.81
N TYR A 14 17.30 -17.27 -26.23
CA TYR A 14 16.09 -16.45 -26.05
C TYR A 14 15.84 -16.29 -24.55
N HIS A 15 16.59 -15.42 -23.89
CA HIS A 15 16.40 -15.21 -22.46
C HIS A 15 14.97 -14.73 -22.26
N SER A 16 14.32 -15.28 -21.24
CA SER A 16 13.02 -14.81 -20.83
C SER A 16 13.22 -13.63 -19.88
N ASP A 17 13.69 -12.52 -20.46
CA ASP A 17 13.99 -11.21 -19.86
C ASP A 17 12.75 -10.44 -19.42
N ILE A 18 11.65 -11.17 -19.21
CA ILE A 18 10.50 -10.69 -18.47
C ILE A 18 10.82 -10.89 -17.00
N GLU A 19 11.67 -10.01 -16.50
CA GLU A 19 11.91 -9.83 -15.08
C GLU A 19 10.85 -8.88 -14.52
N PRO A 20 10.35 -9.15 -13.31
CA PRO A 20 9.34 -8.32 -12.70
C PRO A 20 10.05 -7.03 -12.23
N THR A 21 10.08 -5.99 -13.06
CA THR A 21 10.67 -4.67 -12.78
C THR A 21 9.76 -3.61 -13.39
N LEU A 22 9.73 -2.39 -12.82
CA LEU A 22 8.83 -1.33 -13.30
C LEU A 22 9.01 -1.03 -14.80
N ASP A 23 10.26 -0.99 -15.28
CA ASP A 23 10.56 -0.78 -16.70
C ASP A 23 10.02 -1.90 -17.58
N ARG A 24 10.10 -3.16 -17.14
CA ARG A 24 9.52 -4.29 -17.87
C ARG A 24 8.00 -4.34 -17.78
N LEU A 25 7.39 -3.86 -16.69
CA LEU A 25 5.93 -3.66 -16.64
C LEU A 25 5.49 -2.69 -17.72
N ASN A 26 6.20 -1.57 -17.87
CA ASN A 26 5.91 -0.59 -18.91
C ASN A 26 6.09 -1.16 -20.33
N GLN A 27 7.11 -1.98 -20.56
CA GLN A 27 7.30 -2.64 -21.85
C GLN A 27 6.22 -3.68 -22.15
N ILE A 28 5.73 -4.43 -21.16
CA ILE A 28 4.60 -5.35 -21.36
C ILE A 28 3.33 -4.56 -21.70
N LYS A 29 3.09 -3.42 -21.02
CA LYS A 29 1.97 -2.52 -21.37
C LYS A 29 2.07 -2.06 -22.82
N GLU A 30 3.27 -1.73 -23.29
CA GLU A 30 3.52 -1.34 -24.67
C GLU A 30 3.23 -2.49 -25.67
N ILE A 31 3.64 -3.72 -25.36
CA ILE A 31 3.31 -4.91 -26.16
C ILE A 31 1.79 -5.10 -26.23
N VAL A 32 1.08 -4.97 -25.11
CA VAL A 32 -0.38 -5.08 -25.08
C VAL A 32 -1.01 -4.01 -25.96
N SER A 33 -0.60 -2.75 -25.84
CA SER A 33 -1.10 -1.66 -26.68
C SER A 33 -0.84 -1.90 -28.18
N LYS A 34 0.35 -2.39 -28.55
CA LYS A 34 0.68 -2.75 -29.93
C LYS A 34 -0.17 -3.91 -30.45
N PHE A 35 -0.49 -4.88 -29.59
CA PHE A 35 -1.39 -5.98 -29.93
C PHE A 35 -2.86 -5.53 -30.03
N GLU A 36 -3.31 -4.55 -29.23
CA GLU A 36 -4.65 -3.98 -29.39
C GLU A 36 -4.82 -3.23 -30.73
N GLU A 37 -3.77 -2.54 -31.20
CA GLU A 37 -3.80 -1.80 -32.46
C GLU A 37 -3.69 -2.70 -33.71
N ASN A 38 -2.84 -3.73 -33.66
CA ASN A 38 -2.40 -4.49 -34.83
C ASN A 38 -2.36 -6.02 -34.62
N GLY A 39 -2.94 -6.51 -33.52
CA GLY A 39 -2.79 -7.90 -33.07
C GLY A 39 -3.33 -8.94 -34.04
N ALA A 40 -4.40 -8.63 -34.77
CA ALA A 40 -4.97 -9.53 -35.77
C ALA A 40 -3.94 -9.86 -36.88
N ASN A 41 -3.34 -8.81 -37.47
CA ASN A 41 -2.34 -8.97 -38.52
C ASN A 41 -1.04 -9.60 -38.00
N ARG A 42 -0.64 -9.28 -36.76
CA ARG A 42 0.52 -9.90 -36.11
C ARG A 42 0.30 -11.40 -35.88
N LEU A 43 -0.91 -11.78 -35.46
CA LEU A 43 -1.27 -13.17 -35.20
C LEU A 43 -1.32 -13.97 -36.50
N THR A 44 -2.01 -13.49 -37.54
CA THR A 44 -2.13 -14.22 -38.81
C THR A 44 -0.75 -14.43 -39.45
N CYS A 45 0.06 -13.36 -39.54
CA CYS A 45 1.45 -13.45 -40.02
C CYS A 45 2.27 -14.47 -39.23
N ALA A 46 2.12 -14.50 -37.89
CA ALA A 46 2.85 -15.43 -37.05
C ALA A 46 2.38 -16.89 -37.19
N LEU A 47 1.08 -17.13 -37.42
CA LEU A 47 0.54 -18.46 -37.69
C LEU A 47 1.03 -18.99 -39.05
N GLU A 48 1.02 -18.14 -40.08
CA GLU A 48 1.52 -18.46 -41.42
C GLU A 48 3.01 -18.83 -41.38
N MET A 49 3.85 -17.99 -40.76
CA MET A 49 5.29 -18.24 -40.62
C MET A 49 5.61 -19.52 -39.86
N LYS A 50 4.70 -19.98 -38.99
CA LYS A 50 4.89 -21.17 -38.17
C LYS A 50 4.28 -22.43 -38.78
N HIS A 51 3.50 -22.31 -39.85
CA HIS A 51 2.74 -23.43 -40.44
C HIS A 51 1.99 -24.22 -39.37
N LYS A 52 1.29 -23.53 -38.47
CA LYS A 52 0.48 -24.20 -37.43
C LYS A 52 -0.78 -24.76 -38.06
N ASP A 53 -1.09 -26.01 -37.76
CA ASP A 53 -2.38 -26.60 -38.12
C ASP A 53 -3.48 -26.16 -37.13
N LEU A 54 -4.72 -26.50 -37.45
CA LEU A 54 -5.89 -26.11 -36.66
C LEU A 54 -5.90 -26.75 -35.27
N ASP A 55 -5.43 -28.00 -35.15
CA ASP A 55 -5.38 -28.72 -33.86
C ASP A 55 -4.36 -28.05 -32.91
N GLU A 56 -3.20 -27.64 -33.43
CA GLU A 56 -2.20 -26.87 -32.69
C GLU A 56 -2.73 -25.49 -32.25
N ILE A 57 -3.56 -24.85 -33.07
CA ILE A 57 -4.19 -23.56 -32.77
C ILE A 57 -5.22 -23.72 -31.65
N GLU A 58 -6.06 -24.76 -31.71
CA GLU A 58 -7.04 -25.06 -30.66
C GLU A 58 -6.37 -25.41 -29.33
N GLN A 59 -5.31 -26.22 -29.35
CA GLN A 59 -4.53 -26.52 -28.14
C GLN A 59 -3.90 -25.26 -27.53
N LEU A 60 -3.39 -24.35 -28.35
CA LEU A 60 -2.83 -23.09 -27.87
C LEU A 60 -3.92 -22.18 -27.28
N SER A 61 -5.09 -22.11 -27.92
CA SER A 61 -6.24 -21.38 -27.41
C SER A 61 -6.67 -21.92 -26.04
N GLY A 62 -6.78 -23.25 -25.89
CA GLY A 62 -7.09 -23.90 -24.61
C GLY A 62 -6.05 -23.63 -23.51
N PHE A 63 -4.76 -23.59 -23.85
CA PHE A 63 -3.71 -23.19 -22.91
C PHE A 63 -3.86 -21.73 -22.45
N ILE A 64 -4.17 -20.82 -23.37
CA ILE A 64 -4.35 -19.40 -23.05
C ILE A 64 -5.59 -19.19 -22.18
N ALA A 65 -6.71 -19.86 -22.49
CA ALA A 65 -7.92 -19.80 -21.67
C ALA A 65 -7.64 -20.23 -20.21
N GLN A 66 -6.90 -21.32 -20.00
CA GLN A 66 -6.50 -21.73 -18.65
C GLN A 66 -5.57 -20.73 -17.95
N ALA A 67 -4.74 -20.01 -18.71
CA ALA A 67 -3.90 -18.94 -18.18
C ALA A 67 -4.75 -17.72 -17.79
N CYS A 68 -5.76 -17.36 -18.60
CA CYS A 68 -6.75 -16.32 -18.28
C CYS A 68 -7.49 -16.62 -16.96
N ASP A 69 -8.01 -17.84 -16.78
CA ASP A 69 -8.72 -18.23 -15.55
C ASP A 69 -7.86 -18.06 -14.28
N LYS A 70 -6.55 -18.33 -14.40
CA LYS A 70 -5.60 -18.14 -13.30
C LYS A 70 -5.31 -16.66 -13.08
N MET A 71 -5.22 -15.89 -14.17
CA MET A 71 -5.02 -14.43 -14.13
C MET A 71 -6.18 -13.73 -13.44
N GLU A 72 -7.42 -14.06 -13.79
CA GLU A 72 -8.61 -13.41 -13.23
C GLU A 72 -8.68 -13.59 -11.71
N LYS A 73 -8.36 -14.78 -11.21
CA LYS A 73 -8.26 -15.05 -9.76
C LYS A 73 -7.16 -14.23 -9.09
N GLU A 74 -6.06 -13.99 -9.80
CA GLU A 74 -4.96 -13.17 -9.29
C GLU A 74 -5.31 -11.69 -9.30
N LEU A 75 -5.98 -11.22 -10.36
CA LEU A 75 -6.52 -9.87 -10.46
C LEU A 75 -7.50 -9.57 -9.32
N GLU A 76 -8.39 -10.50 -8.98
CA GLU A 76 -9.28 -10.36 -7.83
C GLU A 76 -8.51 -10.25 -6.50
N ARG A 77 -7.38 -10.93 -6.35
CA ARG A 77 -6.52 -10.82 -5.16
C ARG A 77 -5.81 -9.48 -5.12
N LEU A 78 -5.27 -9.02 -6.25
CA LEU A 78 -4.62 -7.72 -6.39
C LEU A 78 -5.59 -6.58 -6.05
N LYS A 79 -6.81 -6.60 -6.58
CA LYS A 79 -7.87 -5.61 -6.27
C LYS A 79 -8.25 -5.57 -4.78
N LYS A 80 -8.15 -6.70 -4.07
CA LYS A 80 -8.37 -6.74 -2.60
C LYS A 80 -7.15 -6.26 -1.82
N PHE A 81 -5.95 -6.48 -2.36
CA PHE A 81 -4.68 -6.15 -1.74
C PHE A 81 -4.36 -4.65 -1.84
N GLU A 82 -4.53 -4.08 -3.03
CA GLU A 82 -4.27 -2.68 -3.40
C GLU A 82 -4.71 -1.66 -2.33
N PRO A 83 -5.99 -1.61 -1.88
CA PRO A 83 -6.42 -0.58 -0.93
C PRO A 83 -5.81 -0.73 0.46
N SER A 84 -5.24 -1.89 0.79
CA SER A 84 -4.77 -2.20 2.14
C SER A 84 -3.26 -2.06 2.30
N PHE A 85 -2.49 -2.26 1.24
CA PHE A 85 -1.04 -2.42 1.31
C PHE A 85 -0.34 -1.14 1.79
N ASN A 86 -0.52 -0.03 1.06
CA ASN A 86 0.11 1.26 1.41
C ASN A 86 -0.45 1.90 2.69
N ASN A 87 -1.49 1.31 3.29
CA ASN A 87 -2.03 1.69 4.59
C ASN A 87 -1.39 0.92 5.77
N GLN A 88 -0.48 -0.02 5.50
CA GLN A 88 0.27 -0.75 6.52
C GLN A 88 1.70 -0.18 6.61
N PHE A 89 2.18 0.13 7.81
CA PHE A 89 3.56 0.60 7.97
C PHE A 89 4.58 -0.56 7.88
N ALA A 90 4.22 -1.71 8.46
CA ALA A 90 5.06 -2.88 8.60
C ALA A 90 4.50 -4.08 7.80
N THR A 91 5.37 -4.98 7.32
CA THR A 91 4.98 -6.14 6.49
C THR A 91 5.71 -7.43 6.93
N ASP A 92 4.99 -8.53 7.15
CA ASP A 92 5.49 -9.76 7.80
C ASP A 92 6.31 -10.71 6.92
N HIS A 93 7.06 -10.20 5.95
CA HIS A 93 7.73 -11.06 4.96
C HIS A 93 9.26 -10.93 5.04
N ASN A 94 9.88 -12.06 5.39
CA ASN A 94 11.25 -12.24 5.88
C ASN A 94 12.34 -11.78 4.89
N ASN A 95 13.24 -10.90 5.34
CA ASN A 95 14.62 -10.68 4.85
C ASN A 95 14.82 -10.70 3.32
N TYR A 96 15.07 -9.52 2.73
CA TYR A 96 15.18 -9.14 1.30
C TYR A 96 13.92 -8.53 0.67
N TYR A 97 13.19 -7.69 1.40
CA TYR A 97 11.87 -7.21 1.00
C TYR A 97 11.85 -5.72 0.64
N ASN A 98 11.78 -5.43 -0.66
CA ASN A 98 11.14 -4.23 -1.17
C ASN A 98 9.64 -4.54 -1.31
N SER A 99 8.78 -3.56 -1.02
CA SER A 99 7.37 -3.49 -1.47
C SER A 99 7.18 -3.93 -2.93
N VAL A 100 8.19 -3.64 -3.75
CA VAL A 100 8.41 -4.19 -5.09
C VAL A 100 8.26 -5.72 -5.10
N SER A 101 8.99 -6.50 -4.31
CA SER A 101 9.04 -7.98 -4.41
C SER A 101 7.71 -8.72 -4.22
N GLU A 102 6.79 -8.25 -3.37
CA GLU A 102 5.45 -8.85 -3.23
C GLU A 102 4.60 -8.55 -4.46
N VAL A 103 4.59 -7.29 -4.90
CA VAL A 103 4.02 -6.89 -6.19
C VAL A 103 4.65 -7.72 -7.33
N LEU A 104 5.97 -7.92 -7.32
CA LEU A 104 6.70 -8.74 -8.28
C LEU A 104 6.37 -10.23 -8.19
N ARG A 105 5.91 -10.74 -7.04
CA ARG A 105 5.52 -12.14 -6.87
C ARG A 105 4.18 -12.42 -7.53
N HIS A 106 3.22 -11.51 -7.37
CA HIS A 106 1.97 -11.51 -8.13
C HIS A 106 2.31 -11.53 -9.63
N ILE A 107 3.19 -10.63 -10.06
CA ILE A 107 3.72 -10.53 -11.43
C ILE A 107 4.34 -11.85 -11.94
N ARG A 108 5.26 -12.47 -11.19
CA ARG A 108 5.98 -13.69 -11.61
C ARG A 108 5.07 -14.85 -11.98
N SER A 109 3.92 -14.98 -11.31
CA SER A 109 3.00 -16.11 -11.54
C SER A 109 2.39 -16.07 -12.95
N HIS A 110 2.16 -14.87 -13.48
CA HIS A 110 1.53 -14.67 -14.77
C HIS A 110 2.49 -14.31 -15.91
N LEU A 111 3.69 -13.84 -15.59
CA LEU A 111 4.77 -13.71 -16.58
C LEU A 111 5.16 -15.04 -17.23
N SER A 112 4.95 -16.18 -16.56
CA SER A 112 5.30 -17.50 -17.10
C SER A 112 4.46 -17.88 -18.33
N PRO A 113 3.11 -17.82 -18.29
CA PRO A 113 2.28 -17.91 -19.50
C PRO A 113 2.68 -16.93 -20.61
N LEU A 114 2.92 -15.66 -20.28
CA LEU A 114 3.33 -14.64 -21.26
C LEU A 114 4.63 -15.03 -21.98
N LYS A 115 5.64 -15.49 -21.23
CA LYS A 115 6.91 -16.01 -21.77
C LYS A 115 6.68 -17.14 -22.76
N ILE A 116 5.79 -18.08 -22.43
CA ILE A 116 5.48 -19.24 -23.26
C ILE A 116 4.79 -18.82 -24.56
N ILE A 117 3.82 -17.89 -24.47
CA ILE A 117 3.10 -17.35 -25.62
C ILE A 117 4.09 -16.67 -26.56
N LEU A 118 4.83 -15.66 -26.10
CA LEU A 118 5.77 -14.92 -26.96
C LEU A 118 6.82 -15.86 -27.59
N LYS A 119 7.37 -16.83 -26.83
CA LYS A 119 8.34 -17.80 -27.34
C LYS A 119 7.77 -18.69 -28.45
N LYS A 120 6.48 -19.07 -28.39
CA LYS A 120 5.84 -19.88 -29.43
C LYS A 120 5.76 -19.14 -30.78
N PHE A 121 5.77 -17.80 -30.76
CA PHE A 121 5.68 -16.95 -31.94
C PHE A 121 7.02 -16.33 -32.40
N CYS A 122 8.15 -16.64 -31.75
CA CYS A 122 9.50 -16.29 -32.26
C CYS A 122 9.89 -17.17 -33.47
N PRO A 123 10.63 -16.70 -34.49
CA PRO A 123 11.00 -17.50 -35.69
C PRO A 123 11.63 -18.88 -35.40
N ARG A 124 11.27 -19.92 -36.19
CA ARG A 124 11.78 -21.31 -36.03
C ARG A 124 13.28 -21.48 -36.37
N LYS A 125 13.87 -20.59 -37.17
CA LYS A 125 15.25 -20.70 -37.68
C LYS A 125 16.33 -20.26 -36.67
N HIS A 126 16.09 -20.42 -35.37
CA HIS A 126 17.11 -20.13 -34.36
C HIS A 126 17.87 -21.41 -33.99
N PRO A 127 19.21 -21.42 -34.03
CA PRO A 127 19.99 -22.61 -33.64
C PRO A 127 19.73 -22.99 -32.18
N SER A 128 19.89 -24.28 -31.87
CA SER A 128 19.80 -24.81 -30.50
C SER A 128 20.90 -24.25 -29.61
N ALA A 129 20.73 -24.36 -28.28
CA ALA A 129 21.73 -23.86 -27.33
C ALA A 129 23.13 -24.44 -27.58
N ALA A 130 23.21 -25.72 -27.96
CA ALA A 130 24.47 -26.40 -28.29
C ALA A 130 25.06 -25.95 -29.64
N GLU A 131 24.23 -25.68 -30.65
CA GLU A 131 24.69 -25.17 -31.95
C GLU A 131 25.15 -23.72 -31.86
N CYS A 132 24.49 -22.87 -31.06
CA CYS A 132 24.93 -21.50 -30.81
C CYS A 132 26.27 -21.45 -30.07
N GLU A 133 26.49 -22.36 -29.12
CA GLU A 133 27.77 -22.53 -28.41
C GLU A 133 28.90 -22.94 -29.36
N MET A 134 28.58 -23.79 -30.34
CA MET A 134 29.53 -24.24 -31.36
C MET A 134 29.86 -23.15 -32.41
N TYR A 135 28.94 -22.23 -32.69
CA TYR A 135 29.05 -21.26 -33.79
C TYR A 135 29.11 -19.77 -33.39
N ASN A 136 29.20 -19.41 -32.09
CA ASN A 136 29.31 -18.01 -31.61
C ASN A 136 28.16 -17.07 -32.06
N ILE A 137 26.91 -17.53 -31.95
CA ILE A 137 25.72 -16.77 -32.39
C ILE A 137 25.08 -16.01 -31.19
N PRO A 138 24.81 -14.68 -31.29
CA PRO A 138 24.24 -13.88 -30.20
C PRO A 138 22.76 -14.21 -29.89
N PRO A 139 22.26 -13.87 -28.68
CA PRO A 139 20.90 -14.14 -28.23
C PRO A 139 19.94 -13.08 -28.78
N LYS A 140 18.64 -13.36 -28.76
CA LYS A 140 17.61 -12.34 -29.01
C LYS A 140 16.63 -12.31 -27.85
N SER A 141 16.05 -11.16 -27.51
CA SER A 141 14.94 -11.11 -26.55
C SER A 141 13.73 -11.82 -27.14
N VAL A 142 12.98 -12.54 -26.29
CA VAL A 142 11.69 -13.12 -26.70
C VAL A 142 10.67 -12.03 -27.02
N ILE A 143 10.79 -10.85 -26.38
CA ILE A 143 9.93 -9.69 -26.65
C ILE A 143 10.26 -9.12 -28.03
N ASP A 144 11.53 -8.84 -28.29
CA ASP A 144 11.96 -8.17 -29.53
C ASP A 144 11.81 -9.06 -30.77
N ALA A 145 11.91 -10.37 -30.60
CA ALA A 145 11.91 -11.34 -31.70
C ALA A 145 10.60 -12.12 -31.84
N SER A 146 9.59 -11.82 -31.01
CA SER A 146 8.26 -12.35 -31.23
C SER A 146 7.53 -11.44 -32.21
N LEU A 147 6.85 -12.03 -33.19
CA LEU A 147 5.96 -11.30 -34.11
C LEU A 147 4.79 -10.62 -33.37
N LEU A 148 4.47 -11.10 -32.17
CA LEU A 148 3.50 -10.49 -31.27
C LEU A 148 4.07 -9.33 -30.44
N GLY A 149 5.39 -9.16 -30.41
CA GLY A 149 6.09 -8.07 -29.74
C GLY A 149 6.45 -6.96 -30.71
N ASP A 150 7.74 -6.60 -30.77
CA ASP A 150 8.21 -5.42 -31.50
C ASP A 150 8.74 -5.71 -32.92
N GLU A 151 8.66 -6.95 -33.37
CA GLU A 151 9.16 -7.33 -34.70
C GLU A 151 8.31 -6.68 -35.81
N ILE A 152 8.99 -6.28 -36.89
CA ILE A 152 8.36 -5.73 -38.10
C ILE A 152 7.73 -6.90 -38.86
N TYR A 153 6.43 -6.81 -39.13
CA TYR A 153 5.68 -7.81 -39.88
C TYR A 153 5.12 -7.21 -41.18
N GLN A 154 4.81 -8.09 -42.13
CA GLN A 154 4.04 -7.70 -43.31
C GLN A 154 2.56 -8.02 -43.03
N PRO A 155 1.65 -7.04 -43.16
CA PRO A 155 0.23 -7.29 -42.98
C PRO A 155 -0.25 -8.37 -43.92
N ASP A 156 -1.18 -9.18 -43.43
CA ASP A 156 -1.86 -10.15 -44.25
C ASP A 156 -2.71 -9.44 -45.31
N LEU A 157 -2.88 -10.09 -46.46
CA LEU A 157 -3.78 -9.63 -47.51
C LEU A 157 -5.25 -9.84 -47.11
N PHE A 158 -5.51 -10.76 -46.18
CA PHE A 158 -6.86 -11.11 -45.74
C PHE A 158 -7.14 -10.65 -44.32
N GLU A 159 -8.37 -10.18 -44.09
CA GLU A 159 -8.84 -9.83 -42.76
C GLU A 159 -9.04 -11.09 -41.90
N LEU A 160 -8.93 -10.95 -40.57
CA LEU A 160 -9.05 -12.06 -39.60
C LEU A 160 -10.34 -12.89 -39.79
N GLU A 161 -11.42 -12.26 -40.22
CA GLU A 161 -12.72 -12.88 -40.48
C GLU A 161 -12.68 -13.90 -41.62
N SER A 162 -11.70 -13.77 -42.51
CA SER A 162 -11.46 -14.71 -43.62
C SER A 162 -10.78 -16.01 -43.17
N PHE A 163 -10.27 -16.05 -41.92
CA PHE A 163 -9.59 -17.22 -41.36
C PHE A 163 -10.57 -18.15 -40.62
N PRO A 164 -10.23 -19.44 -40.46
CA PRO A 164 -11.06 -20.43 -39.76
C PRO A 164 -11.46 -20.00 -38.34
N PRO A 165 -12.62 -20.45 -37.82
CA PRO A 165 -13.09 -20.09 -36.48
C PRO A 165 -12.08 -20.35 -35.35
N ALA A 166 -11.21 -21.36 -35.48
CA ALA A 166 -10.15 -21.63 -34.51
C ALA A 166 -9.14 -20.48 -34.38
N VAL A 167 -8.81 -19.79 -35.49
CA VAL A 167 -7.90 -18.63 -35.51
C VAL A 167 -8.55 -17.44 -34.80
N GLN A 168 -9.84 -17.21 -35.07
CA GLN A 168 -10.62 -16.16 -34.40
C GLN A 168 -10.76 -16.44 -32.90
N GLY A 169 -10.98 -17.71 -32.52
CA GLY A 169 -11.00 -18.15 -31.13
C GLY A 169 -9.68 -17.89 -30.41
N LEU A 170 -8.55 -18.24 -31.03
CA LEU A 170 -7.21 -17.95 -30.50
C LEU A 170 -6.99 -16.44 -30.31
N TYR A 171 -7.37 -15.62 -31.30
CA TYR A 171 -7.26 -14.16 -31.21
C TYR A 171 -8.03 -13.58 -30.02
N ASN A 172 -9.28 -14.04 -29.83
CA ASN A 172 -10.13 -13.58 -28.74
C ASN A 172 -9.55 -13.93 -27.37
N GLU A 173 -9.03 -15.15 -27.20
CA GLU A 173 -8.39 -15.56 -25.95
C GLU A 173 -7.07 -14.79 -25.70
N MET A 174 -6.30 -14.49 -26.74
CA MET A 174 -5.11 -13.65 -26.62
C MET A 174 -5.42 -12.21 -26.20
N ILE A 175 -6.47 -11.59 -26.76
CA ILE A 175 -6.92 -10.26 -26.33
C ILE A 175 -7.28 -10.28 -24.84
N LYS A 176 -8.07 -11.26 -24.40
CA LYS A 176 -8.46 -11.37 -22.98
C LYS A 176 -7.24 -11.50 -22.08
N PHE A 177 -6.31 -12.37 -22.45
CA PHE A 177 -5.06 -12.58 -21.72
C PHE A 177 -4.26 -11.29 -21.57
N PHE A 178 -4.01 -10.59 -22.69
CA PHE A 178 -3.22 -9.36 -22.69
C PHE A 178 -3.89 -8.21 -21.93
N LYS A 179 -5.23 -8.09 -22.00
CA LYS A 179 -5.97 -7.11 -21.20
C LYS A 179 -5.86 -7.38 -19.70
N ALA A 180 -6.04 -8.63 -19.29
CA ALA A 180 -5.90 -9.02 -17.89
C ALA A 180 -4.46 -8.82 -17.38
N GLU A 181 -3.45 -9.13 -18.21
CA GLU A 181 -2.04 -8.88 -17.90
C GLU A 181 -1.78 -7.38 -17.68
N LYS A 182 -2.29 -6.52 -18.58
CA LYS A 182 -2.15 -5.06 -18.48
C LYS A 182 -2.78 -4.53 -17.19
N GLU A 183 -3.99 -4.97 -16.86
CA GLU A 183 -4.70 -4.55 -15.65
C GLU A 183 -3.93 -4.95 -14.37
N CYS A 184 -3.40 -6.18 -14.32
CA CYS A 184 -2.51 -6.60 -13.23
C CYS A 184 -1.27 -5.69 -13.13
N MET A 185 -0.63 -5.36 -14.26
CA MET A 185 0.54 -4.48 -14.28
C MET A 185 0.22 -3.03 -13.90
N ASP A 186 -0.98 -2.54 -14.23
CA ASP A 186 -1.46 -1.21 -13.86
C ASP A 186 -1.60 -1.09 -12.35
N ILE A 187 -2.35 -1.99 -11.71
CA ILE A 187 -2.51 -2.03 -10.25
C ILE A 187 -1.15 -2.12 -9.55
N CYS A 188 -0.27 -3.01 -10.04
CA CYS A 188 1.08 -3.18 -9.50
C CYS A 188 1.90 -1.88 -9.60
N ALA A 189 1.86 -1.19 -10.74
CA ALA A 189 2.58 0.06 -10.94
C ALA A 189 2.03 1.18 -10.05
N GLU A 190 0.70 1.27 -9.91
CA GLU A 190 0.02 2.26 -9.06
C GLU A 190 0.41 2.09 -7.59
N ILE A 191 0.39 0.85 -7.07
CA ILE A 191 0.83 0.56 -5.70
C ILE A 191 2.25 1.05 -5.46
N LEU A 192 3.18 0.79 -6.39
CA LEU A 192 4.58 1.19 -6.28
C LEU A 192 4.79 2.70 -6.39
N GLN A 193 4.01 3.37 -7.24
CA GLN A 193 4.07 4.82 -7.37
C GLN A 193 3.53 5.52 -6.11
N GLU A 194 2.43 5.02 -5.54
CA GLU A 194 1.89 5.53 -4.28
C GLU A 194 2.87 5.29 -3.12
N GLU A 195 3.47 4.10 -3.04
CA GLU A 195 4.50 3.78 -2.05
C GLU A 195 5.67 4.76 -2.11
N LEU A 196 6.18 5.03 -3.31
CA LEU A 196 7.26 5.97 -3.54
C LEU A 196 6.83 7.42 -3.22
N ALA A 197 5.57 7.78 -3.47
CA ALA A 197 5.02 9.08 -3.10
C ALA A 197 4.93 9.24 -1.58
N ILE A 198 4.50 8.19 -0.85
CA ILE A 198 4.47 8.17 0.62
C ILE A 198 5.88 8.34 1.16
N ARG A 199 6.86 7.56 0.67
CA ARG A 199 8.27 7.69 1.08
C ARG A 199 8.89 9.05 0.77
N LYS A 200 8.35 9.82 -0.17
CA LYS A 200 8.84 11.18 -0.45
C LYS A 200 8.19 12.24 0.46
N ASP A 201 7.10 11.92 1.13
CA ASP A 201 6.37 12.80 2.03
C ASP A 201 6.54 12.35 3.49
N PRO A 202 7.39 13.02 4.28
CA PRO A 202 7.64 12.67 5.68
C PRO A 202 6.38 12.75 6.56
N ILE A 203 5.47 13.68 6.25
CA ILE A 203 4.22 13.87 7.00
C ILE A 203 3.28 12.70 6.74
N LYS A 204 3.12 12.32 5.47
CA LYS A 204 2.28 11.17 5.09
C LYS A 204 2.83 9.86 5.66
N SER A 205 4.14 9.66 5.60
CA SER A 205 4.81 8.50 6.20
C SER A 205 4.55 8.41 7.72
N LYS A 206 4.71 9.54 8.43
CA LYS A 206 4.43 9.62 9.86
C LYS A 206 2.96 9.33 10.19
N CYS A 207 2.03 9.86 9.41
CA CYS A 207 0.60 9.58 9.59
C CYS A 207 0.30 8.07 9.54
N ILE A 208 0.96 7.33 8.65
CA ILE A 208 0.78 5.87 8.54
C ILE A 208 1.43 5.14 9.73
N LEU A 209 2.61 5.59 10.19
CA LEU A 209 3.25 5.08 11.40
C LEU A 209 2.37 5.29 12.64
N ASP A 210 1.80 6.47 12.81
CA ASP A 210 0.94 6.79 13.96
C ASP A 210 -0.32 5.92 13.96
N LYS A 211 -0.94 5.72 12.79
CA LYS A 211 -2.07 4.78 12.63
C LYS A 211 -1.66 3.35 12.97
N TYR A 212 -0.45 2.93 12.60
CA TYR A 212 0.07 1.61 12.97
C TYR A 212 0.22 1.50 14.49
N ARG A 213 0.92 2.44 15.14
CA ARG A 213 1.12 2.47 16.59
C ARG A 213 -0.20 2.44 17.36
N GLN A 214 -1.18 3.26 16.99
CA GLN A 214 -2.49 3.27 17.62
C GLN A 214 -3.18 1.89 17.58
N LYS A 215 -3.16 1.23 16.41
CA LYS A 215 -3.70 -0.13 16.26
C LYS A 215 -2.91 -1.14 17.10
N ALA A 216 -1.59 -1.01 17.13
CA ALA A 216 -0.69 -1.88 17.87
C ALA A 216 -0.93 -1.77 19.38
N TYR A 217 -0.98 -0.56 19.94
CA TYR A 217 -1.30 -0.32 21.36
C TYR A 217 -2.66 -0.90 21.74
N LYS A 218 -3.69 -0.71 20.90
CA LYS A 218 -5.01 -1.28 21.15
C LYS A 218 -5.02 -2.82 21.11
N ARG A 219 -4.29 -3.42 20.17
CA ARG A 219 -4.17 -4.88 20.07
C ARG A 219 -3.41 -5.48 21.27
N MET A 220 -2.38 -4.78 21.74
CA MET A 220 -1.43 -5.27 22.74
C MET A 220 -1.67 -4.73 24.15
N GLU A 221 -2.82 -4.09 24.42
CA GLU A 221 -3.15 -3.46 25.69
C GLU A 221 -2.82 -4.33 26.91
N ASN A 222 -3.32 -5.58 26.94
CA ASN A 222 -3.06 -6.52 28.03
C ASN A 222 -1.58 -6.89 28.16
N THR A 223 -0.89 -7.05 27.03
CA THR A 223 0.55 -7.36 27.01
C THR A 223 1.34 -6.19 27.58
N ILE A 224 1.02 -4.96 27.21
CA ILE A 224 1.65 -3.75 27.73
C ILE A 224 1.44 -3.66 29.25
N MET A 225 0.27 -4.00 29.77
CA MET A 225 0.03 -3.98 31.22
C MET A 225 0.91 -4.99 31.97
N LEU A 226 1.13 -6.18 31.41
CA LEU A 226 1.74 -7.32 32.11
C LEU A 226 3.25 -7.51 31.84
N ILE A 227 3.80 -6.90 30.79
CA ILE A 227 5.20 -7.10 30.41
C ILE A 227 6.16 -6.55 31.47
N SER A 228 7.17 -7.34 31.82
CA SER A 228 8.18 -6.98 32.81
C SER A 228 9.27 -6.06 32.25
N GLU A 229 9.92 -5.29 33.12
CA GLU A 229 11.04 -4.42 32.75
C GLU A 229 12.21 -5.22 32.15
N ASP A 230 12.53 -6.40 32.71
CA ASP A 230 13.58 -7.29 32.18
C ASP A 230 13.28 -7.71 30.72
N THR A 231 12.01 -7.95 30.40
CA THR A 231 11.60 -8.30 29.03
C THR A 231 11.78 -7.10 28.10
N ILE A 232 11.47 -5.89 28.57
CA ILE A 232 11.66 -4.66 27.78
C ILE A 232 13.14 -4.41 27.49
N GLU A 233 14.03 -4.59 28.47
CA GLU A 233 15.48 -4.46 28.24
C GLU A 233 16.00 -5.49 27.24
N TYR A 234 15.51 -6.73 27.32
CA TYR A 234 15.83 -7.74 26.31
C TYR A 234 15.31 -7.35 24.91
N LEU A 235 14.08 -6.82 24.82
CA LEU A 235 13.51 -6.37 23.56
C LEU A 235 14.30 -5.19 22.98
N LYS A 236 14.74 -4.21 23.78
CA LYS A 236 15.61 -3.13 23.33
C LYS A 236 16.87 -3.67 22.66
N ALA A 237 17.51 -4.66 23.26
CA ALA A 237 18.75 -5.24 22.74
C ALA A 237 18.56 -6.05 21.43
N THR A 238 17.36 -6.61 21.20
CA THR A 238 17.13 -7.60 20.13
C THR A 238 16.23 -7.12 19.00
N THR A 239 15.46 -6.04 19.19
CA THR A 239 14.45 -5.59 18.23
C THR A 239 15.04 -4.73 17.11
N PRO A 240 15.00 -5.17 15.83
CA PRO A 240 15.57 -4.42 14.72
C PRO A 240 14.96 -3.03 14.52
N ALA A 241 13.63 -2.88 14.68
CA ALA A 241 12.95 -1.60 14.52
C ALA A 241 13.41 -0.58 15.56
N TYR A 242 13.64 -1.03 16.81
CA TYR A 242 14.16 -0.16 17.86
C TYR A 242 15.60 0.26 17.60
N GLN A 243 16.45 -0.67 17.13
CA GLN A 243 17.82 -0.32 16.73
C GLN A 243 17.85 0.68 15.58
N ALA A 244 16.99 0.48 14.57
CA ALA A 244 16.82 1.44 13.48
C ALA A 244 16.33 2.80 13.99
N TYR A 245 15.31 2.81 14.86
CA TYR A 245 14.74 4.01 15.46
C TYR A 245 15.80 4.92 16.12
N LEU A 246 16.73 4.33 16.87
CA LEU A 246 17.82 5.06 17.54
C LEU A 246 18.77 5.79 16.57
N HIS A 247 18.81 5.41 15.28
CA HIS A 247 19.65 6.05 14.27
C HIS A 247 18.99 7.26 13.59
N TYR A 248 17.70 7.49 13.81
CA TYR A 248 16.98 8.62 13.23
C TYR A 248 16.86 9.78 14.23
N ALA A 249 17.08 11.00 13.73
CA ALA A 249 16.99 12.21 14.55
C ALA A 249 15.55 12.70 14.80
N SER A 250 14.57 12.20 14.04
CA SER A 250 13.16 12.57 14.16
C SER A 250 12.23 11.40 13.82
N GLU A 251 11.01 11.47 14.35
CA GLU A 251 9.91 10.54 14.05
C GLU A 251 9.59 10.52 12.56
N GLU A 252 9.54 11.68 11.91
CA GLU A 252 9.33 11.81 10.47
C GLU A 252 10.45 11.12 9.68
N GLY A 253 11.69 11.26 10.13
CA GLY A 253 12.86 10.62 9.52
C GLY A 253 12.80 9.10 9.63
N PHE A 254 12.45 8.58 10.80
CA PHE A 254 12.24 7.15 11.00
C PHE A 254 11.08 6.64 10.15
N ALA A 255 9.93 7.32 10.17
CA ALA A 255 8.76 6.92 9.41
C ALA A 255 9.06 6.85 7.90
N GLN A 256 9.73 7.87 7.36
CA GLN A 256 10.14 7.92 5.97
C GLN A 256 11.18 6.85 5.63
N GLY A 257 12.17 6.71 6.50
CA GLY A 257 13.30 5.80 6.33
C GLY A 257 12.90 4.34 6.41
N GLU A 258 11.95 3.99 7.26
CA GLU A 258 11.61 2.60 7.60
C GLU A 258 10.25 2.13 7.08
N PHE A 259 9.52 2.97 6.34
CA PHE A 259 8.26 2.58 5.70
C PHE A 259 8.42 1.31 4.85
N HIS A 260 7.64 0.27 5.16
CA HIS A 260 7.71 -1.08 4.55
C HIS A 260 9.05 -1.82 4.70
N LYS A 261 9.99 -1.36 5.54
CA LYS A 261 11.26 -2.08 5.78
C LYS A 261 11.23 -3.01 6.99
N GLN A 262 10.28 -2.77 7.91
CA GLN A 262 10.13 -3.53 9.15
C GLN A 262 8.98 -4.54 9.04
N ASN A 263 9.10 -5.65 9.77
CA ASN A 263 8.00 -6.60 9.97
C ASN A 263 7.11 -6.23 11.15
N CYS A 264 5.92 -6.81 11.23
CA CYS A 264 4.96 -6.44 12.28
C CYS A 264 5.48 -6.81 13.66
N ALA A 265 6.16 -7.95 13.81
CA ALA A 265 6.72 -8.36 15.11
C ALA A 265 7.76 -7.35 15.65
N SER A 266 8.66 -6.89 14.78
CA SER A 266 9.68 -5.89 15.10
C SER A 266 9.05 -4.55 15.49
N MET A 267 8.05 -4.09 14.72
CA MET A 267 7.33 -2.86 15.03
C MET A 267 6.43 -2.97 16.26
N ASP A 268 5.86 -4.15 16.53
CA ASP A 268 5.10 -4.41 17.74
C ASP A 268 5.99 -4.35 18.98
N HIS A 269 7.18 -4.95 18.92
CA HIS A 269 8.16 -4.84 19.98
C HIS A 269 8.60 -3.38 20.20
N LEU A 270 8.80 -2.60 19.12
CA LEU A 270 9.05 -1.15 19.23
C LEU A 270 7.92 -0.45 20.01
N CYS A 271 6.66 -0.73 19.68
CA CYS A 271 5.51 -0.17 20.40
C CYS A 271 5.50 -0.59 21.87
N LEU A 272 5.85 -1.84 22.21
CA LEU A 272 5.94 -2.31 23.59
C LEU A 272 7.03 -1.56 24.37
N ILE A 273 8.19 -1.35 23.74
CA ILE A 273 9.30 -0.58 24.32
C ILE A 273 8.82 0.85 24.58
N GLU A 274 8.33 1.56 23.56
CA GLU A 274 7.80 2.94 23.67
C GLU A 274 6.73 3.09 24.76
N ALA A 275 5.84 2.10 24.88
CA ALA A 275 4.79 2.12 25.88
C ALA A 275 5.32 2.07 27.32
N LYS A 276 6.50 1.47 27.55
CA LYS A 276 7.13 1.32 28.87
C LYS A 276 8.27 2.31 29.14
N THR A 277 8.93 2.83 28.11
CA THR A 277 10.10 3.71 28.26
C THR A 277 9.78 5.19 28.19
N GLU A 278 8.71 5.59 27.52
CA GLU A 278 8.43 7.01 27.30
C GLU A 278 7.36 7.55 28.25
N ASN A 279 7.81 8.53 29.05
CA ASN A 279 7.11 9.54 29.83
C ASN A 279 6.04 9.03 30.81
N GLU A 280 6.34 9.17 32.11
CA GLU A 280 5.36 9.08 33.21
C GLU A 280 4.13 10.00 32.98
N ASP A 281 4.27 11.02 32.13
CA ASP A 281 3.22 11.98 31.82
C ASP A 281 2.11 11.45 30.88
N ILE A 282 2.27 10.35 30.14
CA ILE A 282 1.24 9.86 29.20
C ILE A 282 0.83 8.42 29.50
N THR A 283 -0.47 8.22 29.69
CA THR A 283 -1.07 6.92 29.94
C THR A 283 -1.20 6.09 28.65
N ILE A 284 -1.27 4.77 28.80
CA ILE A 284 -1.52 3.84 27.68
C ILE A 284 -2.86 4.16 26.99
N LYS A 285 -3.90 4.47 27.78
CA LYS A 285 -5.22 4.88 27.27
C LYS A 285 -5.10 6.09 26.35
N GLU A 286 -4.30 7.09 26.70
CA GLU A 286 -4.07 8.26 25.86
C GLU A 286 -3.27 7.94 24.60
N LYS A 287 -2.24 7.08 24.70
CA LYS A 287 -1.50 6.59 23.52
C LYS A 287 -2.43 5.86 22.54
N MET A 288 -3.44 5.15 23.02
CA MET A 288 -4.46 4.49 22.19
C MET A 288 -5.41 5.47 21.50
N LEU A 289 -5.76 6.58 22.17
CA LEU A 289 -6.71 7.56 21.65
C LEU A 289 -6.06 8.60 20.72
N TRP A 290 -4.86 9.06 21.06
CA TRP A 290 -4.21 10.20 20.39
C TRP A 290 -2.80 9.90 19.88
N GLY A 291 -2.33 8.65 20.00
CA GLY A 291 -0.96 8.26 19.68
C GLY A 291 0.04 8.78 20.70
N ASN A 292 1.33 8.59 20.41
CA ASN A 292 2.42 9.10 21.23
C ASN A 292 2.65 10.60 20.96
N ASN A 293 1.65 11.43 21.26
CA ASN A 293 1.68 12.88 21.00
C ASN A 293 1.49 13.66 22.32
N PRO A 294 2.58 13.88 23.08
CA PRO A 294 2.53 14.59 24.36
C PRO A 294 1.84 15.95 24.29
N LYS A 295 2.09 16.72 23.22
CA LYS A 295 1.51 18.05 23.04
C LYS A 295 -0.01 17.99 22.90
N THR A 296 -0.53 17.11 22.04
CA THR A 296 -1.98 16.93 21.86
C THR A 296 -2.65 16.47 23.15
N ILE A 297 -2.06 15.50 23.84
CA ILE A 297 -2.62 14.96 25.09
C ILE A 297 -2.64 16.04 26.18
N LYS A 298 -1.55 16.81 26.34
CA LYS A 298 -1.47 17.94 27.28
C LYS A 298 -2.56 18.99 27.00
N LYS A 299 -2.80 19.32 25.73
CA LYS A 299 -3.88 20.24 25.32
C LYS A 299 -5.26 19.71 25.70
N ILE A 300 -5.53 18.44 25.42
CA ILE A 300 -6.83 17.81 25.71
C ILE A 300 -7.08 17.81 27.22
N ARG A 301 -6.10 17.36 28.03
CA ARG A 301 -6.19 17.42 29.50
C ARG A 301 -6.46 18.85 29.98
N TYR A 302 -5.75 19.84 29.42
CA TYR A 302 -5.90 21.24 29.79
C TYR A 302 -7.29 21.80 29.47
N VAL A 303 -7.86 21.43 28.31
CA VAL A 303 -9.23 21.81 27.95
C VAL A 303 -10.24 21.15 28.88
N ILE A 304 -10.06 19.89 29.25
CA ILE A 304 -10.95 19.19 30.19
C ILE A 304 -10.93 19.87 31.56
N SER A 305 -9.75 20.25 32.06
CA SER A 305 -9.62 20.87 33.38
C SER A 305 -10.22 22.29 33.45
N HIS A 306 -10.32 22.99 32.31
CA HIS A 306 -10.90 24.34 32.20
C HIS A 306 -12.23 24.34 31.44
N PHE A 307 -12.89 23.18 31.30
CA PHE A 307 -14.04 23.02 30.42
C PHE A 307 -15.18 23.98 30.77
N ASP A 308 -15.41 24.23 32.05
CA ASP A 308 -16.45 25.14 32.54
C ASP A 308 -16.24 26.59 32.09
N GLU A 309 -14.99 27.03 31.94
CA GLU A 309 -14.64 28.38 31.50
C GLU A 309 -14.98 28.60 30.01
N LEU A 310 -15.10 27.52 29.26
CA LEU A 310 -15.46 27.54 27.84
C LEU A 310 -16.97 27.68 27.64
N LEU A 311 -17.78 27.41 28.66
CA LEU A 311 -19.23 27.49 28.59
C LEU A 311 -19.73 28.96 28.58
N PRO A 312 -20.86 29.26 27.91
CA PRO A 312 -21.41 30.62 27.89
C PRO A 312 -21.86 31.07 29.28
N ALA A 313 -21.83 32.38 29.54
CA ALA A 313 -22.18 32.93 30.86
C ALA A 313 -23.62 32.60 31.29
N ASP A 314 -24.53 32.40 30.33
CA ASP A 314 -25.92 32.00 30.54
C ASP A 314 -26.15 30.48 30.35
N PHE A 315 -25.10 29.68 30.53
CA PHE A 315 -25.14 28.23 30.32
C PHE A 315 -26.24 27.55 31.14
N LYS A 316 -26.91 26.59 30.50
CA LYS A 316 -27.94 25.74 31.10
C LYS A 316 -27.49 24.29 31.02
N HIS A 317 -27.53 23.58 32.15
CA HIS A 317 -27.10 22.18 32.24
C HIS A 317 -27.71 21.25 31.18
N LYS A 318 -28.93 21.52 30.71
CA LYS A 318 -29.56 20.78 29.60
C LYS A 318 -28.75 20.81 28.27
N LEU A 319 -27.83 21.76 28.11
CA LEU A 319 -26.95 21.89 26.95
C LEU A 319 -25.62 21.15 27.14
N MET A 320 -25.37 20.55 28.31
CA MET A 320 -24.10 19.87 28.61
C MET A 320 -23.76 18.83 27.53
N GLY A 321 -24.71 17.99 27.15
CA GLY A 321 -24.51 16.98 26.11
C GLY A 321 -24.11 17.55 24.75
N MET A 322 -24.58 18.75 24.39
CA MET A 322 -24.17 19.42 23.16
C MET A 322 -22.73 19.91 23.25
N TYR A 323 -22.34 20.58 24.34
CA TYR A 323 -20.96 21.07 24.51
C TYR A 323 -19.95 19.93 24.67
N GLU A 324 -20.32 18.85 25.38
CA GLU A 324 -19.54 17.62 25.41
C GLU A 324 -19.35 17.03 24.00
N TYR A 325 -20.42 17.00 23.19
CA TYR A 325 -20.32 16.52 21.81
C TYR A 325 -19.36 17.37 20.98
N ILE A 326 -19.44 18.70 21.09
CA ILE A 326 -18.56 19.64 20.37
C ILE A 326 -17.10 19.39 20.75
N PHE A 327 -16.81 19.25 22.05
CA PHE A 327 -15.46 18.93 22.51
C PHE A 327 -14.98 17.56 22.04
N CYS A 328 -15.81 16.52 22.15
CA CYS A 328 -15.43 15.19 21.71
C CYS A 328 -15.16 15.13 20.20
N GLN A 329 -15.92 15.89 19.40
CA GLN A 329 -15.66 16.08 17.97
C GLN A 329 -14.36 16.84 17.70
N TRP A 330 -14.01 17.82 18.54
CA TRP A 330 -12.74 18.53 18.44
C TRP A 330 -11.54 17.65 18.87
N ALA A 331 -11.70 16.86 19.93
CA ALA A 331 -10.62 16.07 20.53
C ALA A 331 -10.36 14.73 19.81
N LEU A 332 -11.41 14.05 19.31
CA LEU A 332 -11.29 12.74 18.66
C LEU A 332 -12.50 12.48 17.71
N PRO A 333 -12.55 13.14 16.54
CA PRO A 333 -13.71 13.10 15.64
C PRO A 333 -14.07 11.69 15.16
N ASP A 334 -13.06 10.84 14.94
CA ASP A 334 -13.23 9.48 14.42
C ASP A 334 -13.78 8.51 15.49
N ASN A 335 -13.76 8.87 16.78
CA ASN A 335 -14.18 7.99 17.86
C ASN A 335 -14.74 8.75 19.07
N VAL A 336 -15.83 9.48 18.84
CA VAL A 336 -16.57 10.27 19.85
C VAL A 336 -16.89 9.45 21.10
N LYS A 337 -17.23 8.15 20.95
CA LYS A 337 -17.56 7.29 22.10
C LYS A 337 -16.41 7.23 23.11
N GLN A 338 -15.20 6.97 22.65
CA GLN A 338 -14.04 6.87 23.53
C GLN A 338 -13.65 8.25 24.10
N ALA A 339 -13.81 9.33 23.33
CA ALA A 339 -13.60 10.68 23.86
C ALA A 339 -14.59 11.03 24.99
N VAL A 340 -15.86 10.63 24.88
CA VAL A 340 -16.84 10.83 25.96
C VAL A 340 -16.46 10.02 27.20
N GLU A 341 -16.08 8.75 27.03
CA GLU A 341 -15.64 7.90 28.15
C GLU A 341 -14.41 8.49 28.87
N TYR A 342 -13.45 9.02 28.10
CA TYR A 342 -12.29 9.70 28.67
C TYR A 342 -12.68 11.03 29.33
N PHE A 343 -13.55 11.84 28.72
CA PHE A 343 -14.04 13.10 29.31
C PHE A 343 -14.70 12.86 30.65
N ILE A 344 -15.63 11.91 30.75
CA ILE A 344 -16.35 11.59 31.99
C ILE A 344 -15.39 11.17 33.12
N GLU A 345 -14.33 10.43 32.79
CA GLU A 345 -13.35 9.96 33.77
C GLU A 345 -12.45 11.10 34.32
N HIS A 346 -12.18 12.12 33.51
CA HIS A 346 -11.19 13.16 33.83
C HIS A 346 -11.79 14.53 34.15
N TYR A 347 -13.06 14.77 33.79
CA TYR A 347 -13.76 16.01 34.07
C TYR A 347 -14.25 16.06 35.51
N ASN A 348 -13.77 17.08 36.25
CA ASN A 348 -14.10 17.33 37.66
C ASN A 348 -14.72 18.72 37.87
N GLY A 349 -15.44 19.23 36.87
CA GLY A 349 -16.05 20.56 36.92
C GLY A 349 -17.38 20.61 37.67
N ASN A 350 -18.08 21.73 37.52
CA ASN A 350 -19.28 22.09 38.27
C ASN A 350 -20.56 21.41 37.78
N TYR A 351 -20.56 20.87 36.57
CA TYR A 351 -21.73 20.28 35.94
C TYR A 351 -21.65 18.75 35.95
N ALA A 352 -22.79 18.05 36.02
CA ALA A 352 -22.77 16.60 35.86
C ALA A 352 -22.60 16.25 34.37
N PRO A 353 -21.57 15.47 33.99
CA PRO A 353 -21.40 15.09 32.61
C PRO A 353 -22.46 14.07 32.16
N VAL A 354 -22.72 13.96 30.86
CA VAL A 354 -23.73 13.04 30.32
C VAL A 354 -23.12 11.85 29.58
N LYS A 355 -23.80 10.71 29.63
CA LYS A 355 -23.29 9.47 29.01
C LYS A 355 -23.34 9.54 27.49
N TYR A 356 -22.53 8.72 26.83
CA TYR A 356 -22.42 8.63 25.36
C TYR A 356 -23.75 8.64 24.61
N ALA A 357 -24.76 7.89 25.06
CA ALA A 357 -26.06 7.85 24.39
C ALA A 357 -26.78 9.22 24.36
N ALA A 358 -26.58 10.07 25.37
CA ALA A 358 -27.12 11.42 25.40
C ALA A 358 -26.28 12.38 24.55
N VAL A 359 -24.95 12.27 24.62
CA VAL A 359 -24.01 13.05 23.79
C VAL A 359 -24.26 12.79 22.31
N ASN A 360 -24.36 11.52 21.90
CA ASN A 360 -24.48 11.13 20.51
C ASN A 360 -25.82 11.52 19.86
N LYS A 361 -26.87 11.85 20.64
CA LYS A 361 -28.12 12.39 20.07
C LYS A 361 -27.91 13.69 19.31
N HIS A 362 -26.90 14.47 19.71
CA HIS A 362 -26.56 15.73 19.07
C HIS A 362 -25.76 15.59 17.77
N SER A 363 -25.39 14.36 17.37
CA SER A 363 -24.69 14.11 16.09
C SER A 363 -25.49 14.57 14.88
N LEU A 364 -26.82 14.46 14.91
CA LEU A 364 -27.72 14.91 13.85
C LEU A 364 -27.86 16.44 13.79
N GLU A 365 -27.65 17.11 14.92
CA GLU A 365 -27.76 18.57 15.07
C GLU A 365 -26.40 19.28 14.89
N TYR A 366 -25.32 18.52 14.90
CA TYR A 366 -23.97 19.05 14.82
C TYR A 366 -23.67 19.65 13.45
N ASN A 367 -23.33 20.93 13.46
CA ASN A 367 -22.83 21.65 12.30
C ASN A 367 -21.54 22.39 12.67
N LYS A 368 -20.43 21.97 12.06
CA LYS A 368 -19.09 22.56 12.27
C LYS A 368 -19.03 24.07 11.98
N THR A 369 -19.94 24.58 11.15
CA THR A 369 -20.00 26.00 10.78
C THR A 369 -20.93 26.84 11.65
N SER A 370 -21.67 26.21 12.57
CA SER A 370 -22.58 26.91 13.49
C SER A 370 -21.84 27.87 14.41
N GLU A 371 -22.53 28.94 14.80
CA GLU A 371 -21.96 29.97 15.69
C GLU A 371 -21.55 29.39 17.05
N MET A 372 -22.32 28.43 17.57
CA MET A 372 -22.02 27.75 18.82
C MET A 372 -20.69 26.99 18.76
N VAL A 373 -20.47 26.21 17.70
CA VAL A 373 -19.22 25.45 17.51
C VAL A 373 -18.03 26.39 17.34
N LYS A 374 -18.18 27.42 16.48
CA LYS A 374 -17.12 28.42 16.26
C LYS A 374 -16.77 29.18 17.54
N SER A 375 -17.77 29.59 18.31
CA SER A 375 -17.58 30.29 19.59
C SER A 375 -16.86 29.41 20.60
N PHE A 376 -17.24 28.14 20.74
CA PHE A 376 -16.59 27.21 21.65
C PHE A 376 -15.12 26.94 21.27
N ILE A 377 -14.85 26.67 19.99
CA ILE A 377 -13.47 26.45 19.50
C ILE A 377 -12.63 27.72 19.64
N SER A 378 -13.21 28.90 19.38
CA SER A 378 -12.54 30.18 19.59
C SER A 378 -12.12 30.38 21.05
N ARG A 379 -13.00 30.03 22.00
CA ARG A 379 -12.67 30.08 23.44
C ARG A 379 -11.55 29.11 23.83
N ILE A 380 -11.47 27.92 23.21
CA ILE A 380 -10.33 27.01 23.39
C ILE A 380 -9.03 27.69 22.95
N ASN A 381 -9.03 28.35 21.79
CA ASN A 381 -7.83 29.05 21.30
C ASN A 381 -7.43 30.21 22.22
N VAL A 382 -8.40 30.97 22.74
CA VAL A 382 -8.14 32.02 23.74
C VAL A 382 -7.62 31.43 25.05
N LEU A 383 -8.17 30.31 25.50
CA LEU A 383 -7.71 29.59 26.69
C LEU A 383 -6.24 29.18 26.54
N PHE A 384 -5.84 28.67 25.37
CA PHE A 384 -4.42 28.38 25.10
C PHE A 384 -3.56 29.64 25.06
N ALA A 385 -4.03 30.70 24.39
CA ALA A 385 -3.32 31.99 24.35
C ALA A 385 -3.03 32.56 25.74
N ASN A 386 -3.98 32.43 26.66
CA ASN A 386 -3.87 32.94 28.02
C ASN A 386 -3.04 32.05 28.96
N SER A 387 -2.72 30.82 28.55
CA SER A 387 -2.01 29.85 29.39
C SER A 387 -0.52 30.16 29.57
N ASN A 388 0.06 31.05 28.74
CA ASN A 388 1.50 31.33 28.67
C ASN A 388 2.40 30.07 28.55
N ASN A 389 1.85 28.97 28.06
CA ASN A 389 2.55 27.70 27.89
C ASN A 389 2.84 27.47 26.41
N GLU A 390 4.12 27.50 26.02
CA GLU A 390 4.54 27.35 24.62
C GLU A 390 4.00 26.06 23.98
N ASP A 391 3.89 24.96 24.74
CA ASP A 391 3.34 23.69 24.24
C ASP A 391 1.85 23.78 23.86
N LEU A 392 1.11 24.73 24.45
CA LEU A 392 -0.32 24.92 24.22
C LEU A 392 -0.60 25.86 23.02
N MET A 393 0.35 26.72 22.65
CA MET A 393 0.19 27.80 21.67
C MET A 393 0.25 27.36 20.20
N ASP A 394 0.98 26.28 19.88
CA ASP A 394 1.15 25.80 18.50
C ASP A 394 -0.05 24.96 18.02
N PHE A 395 -1.13 25.58 17.56
CA PHE A 395 -2.15 24.87 16.78
C PHE A 395 -2.62 25.71 15.58
N SER A 396 -2.26 25.27 14.37
CA SER A 396 -3.03 25.54 13.16
C SER A 396 -3.94 24.34 12.92
N ALA A 397 -5.25 24.52 13.10
CA ALA A 397 -6.28 23.52 12.82
C ALA A 397 -6.47 23.29 11.32
#